data_AF-R7HJB0-F1
#
_entry.id   AF-R7HJB0-F1
#
_cell.length_a   1.000
_cell.length_b   1.000
_cell.length_c   1.000
_cell.angle_alpha   90.00
_cell.angle_beta   90.00
_cell.angle_gamma   90.00
#
_symmetry.space_group_name_H-M   'P 1'
#
loop_
_entity.id
_entity.type
_entity.pdbx_description
1 polymer ?
#
loop_
_entity_poly.entity_id
_entity_poly.type
_entity_poly.pdbx_seq_one_letter_code
_entity_poly.pdbx_strand_id
1 'polypeptide(L)'
;MKDFEKMRKYLQRDFELMIVLYIIFSIPELLVGITAMYIGIRLAVIILLGFGINFAIKGEKTAGIFGIIVSILMMLSNSIVTLLLGAFMLIHSIIYLTNYSKLKK
;
A
#
# COMPACT_ATOMS: atom_id res chain seq x y z
N MET A 1 -8.66 19.13 -11.69
CA MET A 1 -7.34 18.58 -12.07
C MET A 1 -6.27 18.75 -10.99
N LYS A 2 -6.06 19.95 -10.42
CA LYS A 2 -5.08 20.18 -9.33
C LYS A 2 -5.27 19.25 -8.12
N ASP A 3 -6.52 18.99 -7.73
CA ASP A 3 -6.83 18.14 -6.57
C ASP A 3 -6.45 16.67 -6.80
N PHE A 4 -6.68 16.15 -8.00
CA PHE A 4 -6.28 14.78 -8.34
C PHE A 4 -4.77 14.63 -8.39
N GLU A 5 -4.06 15.59 -8.97
CA GLU A 5 -2.60 15.55 -9.03
C GLU A 5 -1.96 15.58 -7.64
N LYS A 6 -2.56 16.33 -6.71
CA LYS A 6 -2.20 16.31 -5.29
C LYS A 6 -2.46 14.94 -4.66
N MET A 7 -3.63 14.35 -4.87
CA MET A 7 -3.96 13.01 -4.36
C MET A 7 -3.07 11.91 -4.94
N ARG A 8 -2.71 12.01 -6.23
CA ARG A 8 -1.75 11.10 -6.88
C ARG A 8 -0.39 11.11 -6.17
N LYS A 9 0.13 12.31 -5.90
CA LYS A 9 1.41 12.49 -5.19
C LYS A 9 1.34 11.98 -3.75
N TYR A 10 0.20 12.16 -3.07
CA TYR A 10 0.02 11.58 -1.74
C TYR A 10 -0.02 10.06 -1.78
N LEU A 11 -0.81 9.45 -2.66
CA LEU A 11 -0.86 8.00 -2.78
C LEU A 11 0.51 7.39 -3.10
N GLN A 12 1.28 8.03 -3.99
CA GLN A 12 2.66 7.61 -4.27
C GLN A 12 3.52 7.63 -3.00
N ARG A 13 3.51 8.74 -2.27
CA ARG A 13 4.28 8.91 -1.04
C ARG A 13 3.82 7.93 0.05
N ASP A 14 2.52 7.66 0.12
CA ASP A 14 1.96 6.68 1.06
C ASP A 14 2.46 5.27 0.74
N PHE A 15 2.55 4.89 -0.54
CA PHE A 15 3.17 3.62 -0.93
C PHE A 15 4.65 3.55 -0.55
N GLU A 16 5.42 4.62 -0.80
CA GLU A 16 6.84 4.69 -0.40
C GLU A 16 7.00 4.55 1.13
N LEU A 17 6.19 5.29 1.89
CA LEU A 17 6.18 5.22 3.36
C LEU A 17 5.77 3.82 3.86
N MET A 18 4.76 3.20 3.23
CA MET A 18 4.35 1.84 3.59
C MET A 18 5.47 0.83 3.37
N ILE A 19 6.20 0.91 2.25
CA ILE A 19 7.35 0.03 2.00
C ILE A 19 8.41 0.21 3.10
N VAL A 20 8.77 1.46 3.42
CA VAL A 20 9.78 1.76 4.44
C VAL A 20 9.36 1.26 5.82
N LEU A 21 8.15 1.61 6.27
CA LEU A 21 7.62 1.18 7.57
C LEU A 21 7.54 -0.35 7.65
N TYR A 22 7.10 -0.99 6.58
CA TYR A 22 6.97 -2.44 6.55
C TYR A 22 8.32 -3.15 6.64
N ILE A 23 9.37 -2.63 5.99
CA ILE A 23 10.75 -3.13 6.14
C ILE A 23 11.21 -2.98 7.58
N ILE A 24 11.04 -1.79 8.18
CA ILE A 24 11.44 -1.51 9.57
C ILE A 24 10.77 -2.50 10.54
N PHE A 25 9.46 -2.72 10.41
CA PHE A 25 8.73 -3.64 11.29
C PHE A 25 9.02 -5.12 11.01
N SER A 26 9.56 -5.48 9.84
CA SER A 26 9.86 -6.87 9.48
C SER A 26 11.27 -7.32 9.92
N ILE A 27 12.21 -6.41 10.16
CA ILE A 27 13.58 -6.73 10.58
C ILE A 27 13.64 -7.45 11.95
N PRO A 28 12.93 -7.01 13.00
CA PRO A 28 12.96 -7.69 14.30
C PRO A 28 12.44 -9.12 14.22
N GLU A 29 11.42 -9.37 13.40
CA GLU A 29 10.82 -10.70 13.26
C GLU A 29 11.75 -11.70 12.55
N LEU A 30 12.53 -11.23 11.56
CA LEU A 30 13.57 -12.00 10.89
C LEU A 30 14.65 -12.49 11.87
N LEU A 31 15.00 -11.67 12.86
CA LEU A 31 16.02 -11.98 13.86
C LEU A 31 15.55 -13.01 14.91
N VAL A 32 14.24 -13.13 15.13
CA VAL A 32 13.64 -14.01 16.14
C VAL A 32 13.27 -15.39 15.56
N GLY A 33 13.52 -15.63 14.26
CA GLY A 33 13.33 -16.95 13.63
C GLY A 33 11.87 -17.34 13.42
N ILE A 34 10.95 -16.38 13.46
CA ILE A 34 9.51 -16.62 13.30
C ILE A 34 9.19 -16.80 11.80
N THR A 35 8.99 -18.07 11.43
CA THR A 35 8.22 -18.63 10.31
C THR A 35 8.41 -18.02 8.90
N ALA A 36 9.25 -18.70 8.10
CA ALA A 36 9.50 -18.46 6.67
C ALA A 36 8.25 -18.32 5.77
N MET A 37 7.11 -18.89 6.16
CA MET A 37 5.83 -18.74 5.44
C MET A 37 5.35 -17.28 5.41
N TYR A 38 5.59 -16.51 6.47
CA TYR A 38 5.18 -15.11 6.52
C TYR A 38 6.05 -14.23 5.64
N ILE A 39 7.37 -14.50 5.57
CA ILE A 39 8.33 -13.74 4.76
C ILE A 39 7.92 -13.70 3.28
N GLY A 40 7.39 -14.80 2.72
CA GLY A 40 6.95 -14.84 1.32
C GLY A 40 5.78 -13.88 1.05
N ILE A 41 4.77 -13.88 1.92
CA ILE A 41 3.61 -12.96 1.83
C ILE A 41 4.07 -11.52 2.02
N ARG A 42 5.00 -11.28 2.97
CA ARG A 42 5.58 -9.96 3.24
C ARG A 42 6.31 -9.40 2.03
N LEU A 43 7.16 -10.22 1.41
CA LEU A 43 7.91 -9.82 0.22
C LEU A 43 6.98 -9.58 -0.97
N ALA A 44 5.95 -10.42 -1.14
CA ALA A 44 4.94 -10.24 -2.18
C ALA A 44 4.21 -8.90 -2.00
N VAL A 45 3.84 -8.52 -0.77
CA VAL A 45 3.24 -7.21 -0.46
C VAL A 45 4.18 -6.05 -0.83
N ILE A 46 5.47 -6.13 -0.50
CA ILE A 46 6.45 -5.10 -0.88
C ILE A 46 6.53 -4.96 -2.40
N ILE A 47 6.61 -6.09 -3.12
CA ILE A 47 6.67 -6.09 -4.58
C ILE A 47 5.39 -5.48 -5.17
N LEU A 48 4.22 -5.89 -4.67
CA LEU A 48 2.92 -5.35 -5.05
C LEU A 48 2.82 -3.83 -4.83
N LEU A 49 3.32 -3.32 -3.69
CA LEU A 49 3.40 -1.88 -3.40
C LEU A 49 4.37 -1.16 -4.34
N GLY A 50 5.53 -1.76 -4.62
CA GLY A 50 6.51 -1.22 -5.57
C GLY A 50 5.92 -1.06 -6.98
N PHE A 51 5.11 -2.02 -7.42
CA PHE A 51 4.33 -1.87 -8.66
C PHE A 51 3.28 -0.75 -8.54
N GLY A 52 2.60 -0.65 -7.41
CA GLY A 52 1.65 0.42 -7.10
C GLY A 52 2.21 1.82 -7.29
N ILE A 53 3.48 2.05 -6.90
CA ILE A 53 4.19 3.33 -7.10
C ILE A 53 4.27 3.69 -8.57
N ASN A 54 4.66 2.76 -9.45
CA ASN A 54 4.76 3.01 -10.88
C ASN A 54 3.40 3.42 -11.49
N PHE A 55 2.32 2.77 -11.06
CA PHE A 55 0.98 3.14 -11.48
C PHE A 55 0.54 4.49 -10.89
N ALA A 56 0.95 4.80 -9.65
CA ALA A 56 0.66 6.08 -9.02
C ALA A 56 1.37 7.22 -9.75
N ILE A 57 2.64 7.06 -10.14
CA ILE A 57 3.39 8.05 -10.96
C ILE A 57 2.65 8.33 -12.27
N LYS A 58 2.19 7.26 -12.94
CA LYS A 58 1.41 7.35 -14.19
C LYS A 58 -0.02 7.90 -13.99
N GLY A 59 -0.49 8.04 -12.75
CA GLY A 59 -1.82 8.53 -12.43
C GLY A 59 -2.93 7.55 -12.84
N GLU A 60 -2.64 6.25 -12.87
CA GLU A 60 -3.59 5.23 -13.31
C GLU A 60 -4.56 4.82 -12.19
N LYS A 61 -5.76 4.38 -12.58
CA LYS A 61 -6.73 3.75 -11.66
C LYS A 61 -6.13 2.55 -10.93
N THR A 62 -5.26 1.82 -11.63
CA THR A 62 -4.61 0.60 -11.16
C THR A 62 -3.85 0.82 -9.85
N ALA A 63 -3.31 2.01 -9.63
CA ALA A 63 -2.62 2.36 -8.38
C ALA A 63 -3.52 2.17 -7.15
N GLY A 64 -4.72 2.74 -7.17
CA GLY A 64 -5.67 2.59 -6.06
C GLY A 64 -6.18 1.16 -5.89
N ILE A 65 -6.26 0.38 -6.98
CA ILE A 65 -6.63 -1.04 -6.90
C ILE A 65 -5.54 -1.84 -6.19
N PHE A 66 -4.27 -1.63 -6.54
CA PHE A 66 -3.14 -2.26 -5.85
C PHE A 66 -3.10 -1.90 -4.38
N GLY A 67 -3.33 -0.63 -4.04
CA GLY A 67 -3.39 -0.19 -2.64
C GLY A 67 -4.48 -0.93 -1.84
N ILE A 68 -5.68 -1.12 -2.41
CA ILE A 68 -6.75 -1.91 -1.77
C ILE A 68 -6.36 -3.39 -1.59
N ILE A 69 -5.82 -4.02 -2.65
CA ILE A 69 -5.42 -5.43 -2.60
C ILE A 69 -4.37 -5.64 -1.50
N VAL A 70 -3.36 -4.78 -1.47
CA VAL A 70 -2.32 -4.83 -0.43
C VAL A 70 -2.91 -4.60 0.95
N SER A 71 -3.80 -3.62 1.12
CA SER A 71 -4.46 -3.38 2.40
C SER A 71 -5.15 -4.62 2.94
N ILE A 72 -5.90 -5.34 2.10
CA ILE A 72 -6.58 -6.57 2.51
C ILE A 72 -5.55 -7.63 2.93
N LEU A 73 -4.50 -7.83 2.14
CA LEU A 73 -3.43 -8.77 2.48
C LEU A 73 -2.73 -8.43 3.80
N MET A 74 -2.49 -7.15 4.07
CA MET A 74 -1.91 -6.69 5.33
C MET A 74 -2.86 -6.89 6.51
N MET A 75 -4.15 -6.60 6.35
CA MET A 75 -5.15 -6.79 7.41
C MET A 75 -5.42 -8.26 7.72
N LEU A 76 -5.18 -9.18 6.78
CA LEU A 76 -5.24 -10.62 7.02
C LEU A 76 -4.07 -11.13 7.88
N SER A 77 -3.06 -10.31 8.12
CA SER A 77 -2.01 -10.67 9.06
C SER A 77 -2.46 -10.36 10.50
N ASN A 78 -2.25 -11.31 11.41
CA ASN A 78 -2.69 -11.24 12.82
C ASN A 78 -1.92 -10.21 13.67
N SER A 79 -1.32 -9.19 13.07
CA SER A 79 -0.60 -8.12 13.77
C SER A 79 -1.41 -6.83 13.74
N ILE A 80 -1.53 -6.21 14.91
CA ILE A 80 -2.22 -4.91 15.04
C ILE A 80 -1.54 -3.82 14.20
N VAL A 81 -0.21 -3.89 14.05
CA VAL A 81 0.56 -2.91 13.29
C VAL A 81 0.21 -3.00 11.81
N THR A 82 0.20 -4.20 11.26
CA THR A 82 -0.12 -4.44 9.85
C THR A 82 -1.60 -4.23 9.56
N LEU A 83 -2.50 -4.49 10.52
CA LEU A 83 -3.90 -4.09 10.45
C LEU A 83 -4.05 -2.57 10.30
N LEU A 84 -3.38 -1.79 11.15
CA LEU A 84 -3.43 -0.32 11.11
C LEU A 84 -2.84 0.25 9.83
N LEU A 85 -1.70 -0.28 9.37
CA LEU A 85 -1.07 0.09 8.10
C LEU A 85 -2.00 -0.25 6.91
N GLY A 86 -2.60 -1.44 6.93
CA GLY A 86 -3.56 -1.86 5.92
C GLY A 86 -4.79 -0.95 5.87
N ALA A 87 -5.37 -0.61 7.02
CA ALA A 87 -6.50 0.31 7.11
C ALA A 87 -6.16 1.73 6.65
N PHE A 88 -5.00 2.26 7.05
CA PHE A 88 -4.50 3.55 6.58
C PHE A 88 -4.40 3.58 5.05
N MET A 89 -3.76 2.57 4.46
CA MET A 89 -3.58 2.49 3.01
C MET A 89 -4.91 2.31 2.26
N LEU A 90 -5.87 1.61 2.89
CA LEU A 90 -7.19 1.35 2.31
C LEU A 90 -7.95 2.67 2.10
N ILE A 91 -7.95 3.52 3.11
CA ILE A 91 -8.62 4.83 3.09
C ILE A 91 -8.04 5.69 1.96
N HIS A 92 -6.72 5.82 1.88
CA HIS A 92 -6.05 6.64 0.87
C HIS A 92 -6.28 6.10 -0.55
N SER A 93 -6.31 4.78 -0.71
CA SER A 93 -6.59 4.13 -2.00
C SER A 93 -8.03 4.33 -2.47
N ILE A 94 -9.00 4.26 -1.55
CA ILE A 94 -10.41 4.56 -1.84
C ILE A 94 -10.57 6.03 -2.23
N ILE A 95 -10.02 6.95 -1.45
CA ILE A 95 -10.05 8.39 -1.75
C ILE A 95 -9.48 8.68 -3.14
N TYR A 96 -8.34 8.06 -3.48
CA TYR A 96 -7.75 8.19 -4.80
C TYR A 96 -8.70 7.71 -5.91
N LEU A 97 -9.30 6.52 -5.77
CA LEU A 97 -10.23 5.97 -6.77
C LEU A 97 -11.50 6.81 -6.91
N THR A 98 -12.05 7.33 -5.81
CA THR A 98 -13.21 8.22 -5.83
C THR A 98 -12.90 9.53 -6.57
N ASN A 99 -11.69 10.07 -6.44
CA ASN A 99 -11.30 11.27 -7.17
C ASN A 99 -10.96 10.98 -8.63
N TYR A 100 -10.34 9.83 -8.92
CA TYR A 100 -10.10 9.38 -10.30
C TYR A 100 -11.39 9.25 -11.10
N SER A 101 -12.45 8.68 -10.51
CA SER A 101 -13.74 8.52 -11.21
C SER A 101 -14.43 9.86 -11.51
N LYS A 102 -14.23 10.88 -10.66
CA LYS A 102 -14.73 12.25 -10.89
C LYS A 102 -14.03 12.97 -12.04
N LEU A 103 -12.81 12.58 -12.43
CA LEU A 103 -12.13 13.16 -13.59
C LEU A 103 -12.66 12.68 -14.94
N LYS A 104 -13.37 11.54 -14.95
CA LYS A 104 -13.93 10.95 -16.18
C LYS A 104 -15.41 11.31 -16.41
N LYS A 105 -16.03 12.03 -15.48
CA LYS A 105 -17.37 12.63 -15.64
C LYS A 105 -17.20 14.08 -16.06
#